data_AF-A0AAX2ZH65-F1
#
_entry.id   AF-A0AAX2ZH65-F1
#
_cell.length_a   1.000
_cell.length_b   1.000
_cell.length_c   1.000
_cell.angle_alpha   90.00
_cell.angle_beta   90.00
_cell.angle_gamma   90.00
#
_symmetry.space_group_name_H-M   'P 1'
#
loop_
_entity.id
_entity.type
_entity.pdbx_description
1 polymer ?
#
loop_
_entity_poly.entity_id
_entity_poly.type
_entity_poly.pdbx_seq_one_letter_code
_entity_poly.pdbx_strand_id
1 'polypeptide(L)'
;MSKIALISCANGKKAKFNLVKDIDNESQLFKLSMDYGKKFADEVYILTSRYGLVKEKDYTMSYNESPNFASEMENRLWSLEILKKLNNFTNIHEDEYIILSDNNYYKNYVEFLNNVDIPLAHLSVEEKINFLREELNEENRGKTSYVEKLHILFNSMKKYNHNNFDEIPFTNGIYVVLDKKEKYKGMNRIVRIGTHDKDNKLIVRIKNHYKNGFKDSSFFRKNIGKSILHYNEHDYLYIWNINFKDKVNENRYSKLRNMEVESSLEEKISNYMKDRFEFVCFEVEDLKDRHRLEEGLISTIYNNDEFDSSQKWLGKYSPVEEIRDSKMWVSKIYDNAKLNEVEFRKVITLCVKSNEERVELSKV
;
A
#
# COMPACT_ATOMS: atom_id res chain seq x y z
N MET A 1 28.44 28.60 -4.31
CA MET A 1 27.19 28.43 -5.05
C MET A 1 26.27 27.59 -4.19
N SER A 2 25.30 28.27 -3.59
CA SER A 2 24.25 27.66 -2.79
C SER A 2 22.98 27.59 -3.64
N LYS A 3 22.14 26.60 -3.36
CA LYS A 3 20.81 26.49 -3.95
C LYS A 3 19.78 27.06 -3.00
N ILE A 4 18.97 27.99 -3.48
CA ILE A 4 18.08 28.84 -2.68
C ILE A 4 16.64 28.62 -3.12
N ALA A 5 15.77 28.21 -2.22
CA ALA A 5 14.34 28.09 -2.50
C ALA A 5 13.58 29.35 -2.08
N LEU A 6 12.79 29.92 -3.00
CA LEU A 6 11.91 31.07 -2.75
C LEU A 6 10.44 30.62 -2.79
N ILE A 7 9.75 30.73 -1.64
CA ILE A 7 8.38 30.19 -1.47
C ILE A 7 7.45 31.33 -1.06
N SER A 8 6.34 31.52 -1.78
CA SER A 8 5.34 32.52 -1.37
C SER A 8 4.41 31.98 -0.29
N CYS A 9 4.22 32.75 0.77
CA CYS A 9 3.07 32.59 1.67
C CYS A 9 1.95 33.53 1.19
N ALA A 10 0.76 32.98 0.92
CA ALA A 10 -0.40 33.74 0.44
C ALA A 10 -1.50 33.70 1.50
N ASN A 11 -1.26 34.28 2.66
CA ASN A 11 -2.10 34.07 3.82
C ASN A 11 -3.26 35.07 3.91
N GLY A 12 -4.18 35.02 2.95
CA GLY A 12 -5.28 35.99 2.86
C GLY A 12 -6.37 35.91 3.94
N LYS A 13 -6.28 35.01 4.94
CA LYS A 13 -7.43 34.68 5.81
C LYS A 13 -7.21 34.65 7.33
N LYS A 14 -6.03 34.94 7.87
CA LYS A 14 -5.84 34.84 9.34
C LYS A 14 -5.13 36.06 9.90
N ALA A 15 -5.82 36.77 10.80
CA ALA A 15 -5.19 37.77 11.63
C ALA A 15 -4.26 37.08 12.62
N LYS A 16 -3.00 37.55 12.68
CA LYS A 16 -1.93 37.10 13.59
C LYS A 16 -1.25 35.76 13.28
N PHE A 17 -0.88 35.51 12.03
CA PHE A 17 -0.10 34.33 11.64
C PHE A 17 1.36 34.37 12.14
N ASN A 18 1.83 33.29 12.77
CA ASN A 18 3.23 33.03 13.13
C ASN A 18 3.69 31.76 12.42
N LEU A 19 4.64 31.86 11.47
CA LEU A 19 5.07 30.72 10.64
C LEU A 19 5.42 29.47 11.45
N VAL A 20 6.19 29.61 12.53
CA VAL A 20 6.62 28.44 13.34
C VAL A 20 5.45 27.79 14.07
N LYS A 21 4.47 28.58 14.54
CA LYS A 21 3.31 28.08 15.30
C LYS A 21 2.12 27.67 14.43
N ASP A 22 2.01 28.26 13.24
CA ASP A 22 0.85 28.19 12.38
C ASP A 22 1.14 27.53 11.03
N ILE A 23 2.34 26.98 10.77
CA ILE A 23 2.62 26.25 9.52
C ILE A 23 1.62 25.09 9.31
N ASP A 24 1.17 24.43 10.38
CA ASP A 24 0.14 23.39 10.33
C ASP A 24 -1.25 23.91 9.91
N ASN A 25 -1.46 25.22 10.01
CA ASN A 25 -2.68 25.90 9.65
C ASN A 25 -2.68 26.44 8.21
N GLU A 26 -1.58 26.22 7.46
CA GLU A 26 -1.38 26.67 6.08
C GLU A 26 -1.99 25.75 5.02
N SER A 27 -2.08 26.31 3.80
CA SER A 27 -2.50 25.56 2.62
C SER A 27 -1.58 24.35 2.37
N GLN A 28 -2.16 23.31 1.81
CA GLN A 28 -1.42 22.11 1.44
C GLN A 28 -0.28 22.43 0.45
N LEU A 29 -0.51 23.32 -0.51
CA LEU A 29 0.50 23.75 -1.47
C LEU A 29 1.70 24.38 -0.75
N PHE A 30 1.47 25.28 0.22
CA PHE A 30 2.56 25.89 0.98
C PHE A 30 3.41 24.87 1.74
N LYS A 31 2.76 23.93 2.44
CA LYS A 31 3.45 22.87 3.19
C LYS A 31 4.32 22.01 2.27
N LEU A 32 3.78 21.57 1.13
CA LEU A 32 4.52 20.78 0.16
C LEU A 32 5.67 21.57 -0.47
N SER A 33 5.48 22.87 -0.77
CA SER A 33 6.57 23.72 -1.27
C SER A 33 7.68 23.88 -0.22
N MET A 34 7.33 24.02 1.06
CA MET A 34 8.30 24.08 2.17
C MET A 34 9.10 22.79 2.27
N ASP A 35 8.44 21.63 2.20
CA ASP A 35 9.10 20.32 2.23
C ASP A 35 10.03 20.15 1.01
N TYR A 36 9.58 20.56 -0.17
CA TYR A 36 10.38 20.52 -1.39
C TYR A 36 11.61 21.42 -1.28
N GLY A 37 11.43 22.67 -0.85
CA GLY A 37 12.52 23.63 -0.64
C GLY A 37 13.55 23.10 0.35
N LYS A 38 13.12 22.55 1.49
CA LYS A 38 14.01 21.96 2.51
C LYS A 38 14.78 20.74 1.99
N LYS A 39 14.23 20.01 1.02
CA LYS A 39 14.85 18.82 0.43
C LYS A 39 15.86 19.16 -0.66
N PHE A 40 15.55 20.15 -1.50
CA PHE A 40 16.28 20.42 -2.74
C PHE A 40 17.06 21.74 -2.76
N ALA A 41 17.06 22.50 -1.66
CA ALA A 41 17.83 23.73 -1.51
C ALA A 41 18.61 23.75 -0.18
N ASP A 42 19.72 24.47 -0.16
CA ASP A 42 20.54 24.70 1.03
C ASP A 42 19.87 25.68 2.00
N GLU A 43 19.18 26.68 1.45
CA GLU A 43 18.42 27.66 2.23
C GLU A 43 17.03 27.92 1.65
N VAL A 44 16.08 28.17 2.55
CA VAL A 44 14.69 28.49 2.21
C VAL A 44 14.35 29.90 2.69
N TYR A 45 13.83 30.71 1.78
CA TYR A 45 13.30 32.04 2.06
C TYR A 45 11.84 32.11 1.68
N ILE A 46 11.08 32.82 2.51
CA ILE A 46 9.66 33.00 2.34
C ILE A 46 9.40 34.41 1.83
N LEU A 47 8.69 34.49 0.71
CA LEU A 47 8.23 35.71 0.08
C LEU A 47 6.85 36.07 0.61
N THR A 48 6.72 37.29 1.10
CA THR A 48 5.45 37.83 1.58
C THR A 48 5.22 39.21 0.99
N SER A 49 3.97 39.53 0.68
CA SER A 49 3.62 40.81 0.05
C SER A 49 3.98 42.02 0.93
N ARG A 50 3.96 41.84 2.26
CA ARG A 50 4.19 42.93 3.23
C ARG A 50 5.62 43.06 3.73
N TYR A 51 6.32 41.95 4.00
CA TYR A 51 7.67 41.98 4.57
C TYR A 51 8.74 41.68 3.52
N GLY A 52 8.34 41.31 2.30
CA GLY A 52 9.25 40.97 1.24
C GLY A 52 9.87 39.60 1.49
N LEU A 53 11.19 39.56 1.63
CA LEU A 53 11.95 38.35 1.88
C LEU A 53 12.20 38.15 3.38
N VAL A 54 11.90 36.95 3.89
CA VAL A 54 12.16 36.56 5.29
C VAL A 54 12.76 35.16 5.36
N LYS A 55 13.71 34.96 6.27
CA LYS A 55 14.29 33.64 6.58
C LYS A 55 13.39 32.90 7.57
N GLU A 56 13.29 31.57 7.44
CA GLU A 56 12.41 30.72 8.28
C GLU A 56 12.54 31.00 9.79
N LYS A 57 13.77 31.22 10.27
CA LYS A 57 14.09 31.42 11.70
C LYS A 57 13.74 32.81 12.23
N ASP A 58 13.62 33.81 11.37
CA ASP A 58 13.40 35.22 11.76
C ASP A 58 11.92 35.61 11.74
N TYR A 59 11.05 34.75 11.22
CA TYR A 59 9.64 35.03 11.03
C TYR A 59 8.85 34.83 12.34
N THR A 60 8.82 35.86 13.18
CA THR A 60 8.21 35.81 14.53
C THR A 60 7.01 36.74 14.73
N MET A 61 6.68 37.60 13.76
CA MET A 61 5.64 38.63 13.91
C MET A 61 4.29 38.24 13.31
N SER A 62 3.23 38.62 14.02
CA SER A 62 1.83 38.43 13.64
C SER A 62 1.36 39.55 12.71
N TYR A 63 0.76 39.22 11.55
CA TYR A 63 0.21 40.24 10.65
C TYR A 63 -0.89 39.72 9.71
N ASN A 64 -1.56 40.65 9.02
CA ASN A 64 -2.54 40.35 7.96
C ASN A 64 -1.84 40.46 6.60
N GLU A 65 -1.90 39.39 5.79
CA GLU A 65 -1.40 39.39 4.41
C GLU A 65 -2.50 39.73 3.40
N SER A 66 -2.13 40.47 2.37
CA SER A 66 -2.90 40.55 1.14
C SER A 66 -2.29 39.56 0.14
N PRO A 67 -3.10 38.71 -0.53
CA PRO A 67 -2.59 37.81 -1.58
C PRO A 67 -2.20 38.58 -2.86
N ASN A 68 -2.59 39.86 -2.96
CA ASN A 68 -2.38 40.68 -4.15
C ASN A 68 -1.70 42.01 -3.80
N PHE A 69 -0.84 42.47 -4.71
CA PHE A 69 -0.35 43.85 -4.74
C PHE A 69 -1.48 44.78 -5.21
N ALA A 70 -1.60 45.97 -4.63
CA ALA A 70 -2.63 46.96 -4.97
C ALA A 70 -2.37 47.61 -6.34
N SER A 71 -1.12 47.62 -6.84
CA SER A 71 -0.78 48.10 -8.17
C SER A 71 0.49 47.47 -8.74
N GLU A 72 0.68 47.59 -10.06
CA GLU A 72 1.94 47.18 -10.72
C GLU A 72 3.15 48.00 -10.23
N MET A 73 2.94 49.29 -9.93
CA MET A 73 4.00 50.14 -9.38
C MET A 73 4.43 49.68 -7.99
N GLU A 74 3.49 49.26 -7.14
CA GLU A 74 3.79 48.68 -5.83
C GLU A 74 4.58 47.38 -5.98
N ASN A 75 4.19 46.50 -6.90
CA ASN A 75 4.92 45.25 -7.14
C ASN A 75 6.36 45.49 -7.62
N ARG A 76 6.59 46.52 -8.46
CA ARG A 76 7.95 46.92 -8.88
C ARG A 76 8.78 47.44 -7.72
N LEU A 77 8.22 48.30 -6.87
CA LEU A 77 8.91 48.80 -5.67
C LEU A 77 9.23 47.66 -4.70
N TRP A 78 8.27 46.76 -4.48
CA TRP A 78 8.48 45.55 -3.67
C TRP A 78 9.59 44.67 -4.26
N SER A 79 9.62 44.50 -5.58
CA SER A 79 10.64 43.69 -6.27
C SER A 79 12.06 44.24 -6.11
N LEU A 80 12.21 45.58 -6.12
CA LEU A 80 13.50 46.22 -5.84
C LEU A 80 13.99 45.94 -4.41
N GLU A 81 13.08 45.95 -3.43
CA GLU A 81 13.42 45.60 -2.04
C GLU A 81 13.74 44.11 -1.90
N ILE A 82 13.09 43.22 -2.67
CA ILE A 82 13.44 41.80 -2.72
C ILE A 82 14.88 41.62 -3.22
N LEU A 83 15.24 42.22 -4.35
CA LEU A 83 16.60 42.13 -4.89
C LEU A 83 17.65 42.63 -3.91
N LYS A 84 17.39 43.77 -3.27
CA LYS A 84 18.27 44.33 -2.25
C LYS A 84 18.47 43.37 -1.08
N LYS A 85 17.39 42.72 -0.61
CA LYS A 85 17.46 41.72 0.46
C LYS A 85 18.18 40.44 0.01
N LEU A 86 17.84 39.91 -1.17
CA LEU A 86 18.51 38.72 -1.72
C LEU A 86 20.01 38.95 -1.83
N ASN A 87 20.44 40.11 -2.31
CA ASN A 87 21.86 40.44 -2.43
C ASN A 87 22.59 40.59 -1.08
N ASN A 88 21.86 40.77 0.03
CA ASN A 88 22.45 40.74 1.38
C ASN A 88 22.60 39.32 1.93
N PHE A 89 21.81 38.37 1.43
CA PHE A 89 21.75 37.00 1.97
C PHE A 89 22.37 35.94 1.05
N THR A 90 22.45 36.24 -0.25
CA THR A 90 22.80 35.31 -1.32
C THR A 90 23.61 36.05 -2.39
N ASN A 91 24.36 35.31 -3.22
CA ASN A 91 25.05 35.85 -4.38
C ASN A 91 24.16 35.71 -5.63
N ILE A 92 23.39 36.74 -5.97
CA ILE A 92 22.39 36.72 -7.06
C ILE A 92 22.96 36.40 -8.45
N HIS A 93 24.28 36.51 -8.63
CA HIS A 93 24.95 36.22 -9.90
C HIS A 93 25.55 34.81 -9.98
N GLU A 94 25.75 34.14 -8.85
CA GLU A 94 26.38 32.81 -8.79
C GLU A 94 25.43 31.73 -8.27
N ASP A 95 24.60 32.04 -7.27
CA ASP A 95 23.71 31.07 -6.62
C ASP A 95 22.57 30.61 -7.54
N GLU A 96 22.05 29.42 -7.25
CA GLU A 96 20.91 28.82 -7.94
C GLU A 96 19.62 29.12 -7.18
N TYR A 97 18.54 29.45 -7.89
CA TYR A 97 17.24 29.79 -7.31
C TYR A 97 16.17 28.84 -7.81
N ILE A 98 15.46 28.18 -6.90
CA ILE A 98 14.20 27.49 -7.19
C ILE A 98 13.05 28.38 -6.73
N ILE A 99 12.22 28.83 -7.66
CA ILE A 99 11.06 29.68 -7.36
C ILE A 99 9.78 28.83 -7.33
N LEU A 100 9.21 28.65 -6.14
CA LEU A 100 7.98 27.89 -5.88
C LEU A 100 6.80 28.83 -5.56
N SER A 101 6.77 30.00 -6.20
CA SER A 101 5.76 31.05 -5.98
C SER A 101 4.99 31.40 -7.24
N ASP A 102 3.85 32.09 -7.09
CA ASP A 102 3.08 32.58 -8.23
C ASP A 102 3.80 33.73 -8.95
N ASN A 103 3.50 33.93 -10.24
CA ASN A 103 4.17 34.91 -11.11
C ASN A 103 4.28 36.33 -10.51
N ASN A 104 3.26 36.77 -9.78
CA ASN A 104 3.27 38.08 -9.13
C ASN A 104 4.40 38.26 -8.10
N TYR A 105 4.96 37.18 -7.57
CA TYR A 105 6.03 37.21 -6.58
C TYR A 105 7.44 37.18 -7.18
N TYR A 106 7.61 37.06 -8.50
CA TYR A 106 8.94 37.05 -9.13
C TYR A 106 9.06 37.81 -10.45
N LYS A 107 7.95 38.09 -11.15
CA LYS A 107 7.95 38.64 -12.52
C LYS A 107 8.81 39.89 -12.75
N ASN A 108 8.99 40.74 -11.73
CA ASN A 108 9.66 42.04 -11.83
C ASN A 108 11.09 42.03 -11.28
N TYR A 109 11.63 40.88 -10.88
CA TYR A 109 13.05 40.77 -10.51
C TYR A 109 13.76 39.52 -11.00
N VAL A 110 13.04 38.50 -11.47
CA VAL A 110 13.62 37.21 -11.85
C VAL A 110 14.69 37.34 -12.94
N GLU A 111 14.59 38.33 -13.83
CA GLU A 111 15.55 38.58 -14.90
C GLU A 111 16.95 39.01 -14.41
N PHE A 112 17.05 39.45 -13.15
CA PHE A 112 18.33 39.83 -12.54
C PHE A 112 19.02 38.67 -11.83
N LEU A 113 18.39 37.49 -11.78
CA LEU A 113 18.94 36.26 -11.22
C LEU A 113 19.47 35.38 -12.36
N ASN A 114 20.71 34.89 -12.25
CA ASN A 114 21.34 34.16 -13.36
C ASN A 114 20.87 32.71 -13.49
N ASN A 115 20.75 31.98 -12.38
CA ASN A 115 20.49 30.54 -12.38
C ASN A 115 19.13 30.25 -11.74
N VAL A 116 18.04 30.37 -12.52
CA VAL A 116 16.66 30.23 -12.00
C VAL A 116 15.95 29.02 -12.58
N ASP A 117 15.37 28.21 -11.70
CA ASP A 117 14.39 27.18 -12.02
C ASP A 117 13.02 27.56 -11.44
N ILE A 118 11.96 27.36 -12.22
CA ILE A 118 10.57 27.69 -11.85
C ILE A 118 9.67 26.48 -12.16
N PRO A 119 9.81 25.37 -11.42
CA PRO A 119 9.22 24.09 -11.79
C PRO A 119 7.68 24.09 -11.73
N LEU A 120 7.09 25.06 -11.04
CA LEU A 120 5.64 25.21 -10.88
C LEU A 120 5.02 26.19 -11.88
N ALA A 121 5.80 26.72 -12.84
CA ALA A 121 5.32 27.67 -13.82
C ALA A 121 4.20 27.06 -14.68
N HIS A 122 3.17 27.86 -14.97
CA HIS A 122 2.03 27.48 -15.82
C HIS A 122 1.15 26.31 -15.33
N LEU A 123 1.43 25.75 -14.14
CA LEU A 123 0.60 24.71 -13.53
C LEU A 123 -0.59 25.29 -12.76
N SER A 124 -1.73 24.61 -12.81
CA SER A 124 -2.85 24.84 -11.91
C SER A 124 -2.49 24.45 -10.47
N VAL A 125 -3.29 24.88 -9.48
CA VAL A 125 -3.05 24.57 -8.06
C VAL A 125 -2.99 23.06 -7.82
N GLU A 126 -3.87 22.29 -8.46
CA GLU A 126 -3.90 20.83 -8.33
C GLU A 126 -2.66 20.18 -8.95
N GLU A 127 -2.27 20.61 -10.15
CA GLU A 127 -1.05 20.12 -10.81
C GLU A 127 0.21 20.44 -10.01
N LYS A 128 0.30 21.63 -9.40
CA LYS A 128 1.41 21.97 -8.48
C LYS A 128 1.48 21.02 -7.29
N ILE A 129 0.34 20.73 -6.66
CA ILE A 129 0.27 19.80 -5.53
C ILE A 129 0.70 18.39 -5.96
N ASN A 130 0.26 17.93 -7.13
CA ASN A 130 0.63 16.61 -7.64
C ASN A 130 2.11 16.52 -8.00
N PHE A 131 2.65 17.51 -8.71
CA PHE A 131 4.08 17.62 -9.02
C PHE A 131 4.94 17.56 -7.74
N LEU A 132 4.64 18.42 -6.74
CA LEU A 132 5.40 18.45 -5.49
C LEU A 132 5.29 17.13 -4.74
N ARG A 133 4.10 16.51 -4.72
CA ARG A 133 3.91 15.17 -4.15
C ARG A 133 4.78 14.15 -4.87
N GLU A 134 4.81 14.12 -6.19
CA GLU A 134 5.62 13.19 -6.98
C GLU A 134 7.11 13.34 -6.70
N GLU A 135 7.63 14.56 -6.70
CA GLU A 135 9.05 14.85 -6.43
C GLU A 135 9.45 14.59 -4.97
N LEU A 136 8.54 14.85 -4.02
CA LEU A 136 8.73 14.47 -2.61
C LEU A 136 8.61 12.95 -2.44
N ASN A 137 7.74 12.30 -3.22
CA ASN A 137 7.53 10.85 -3.29
C ASN A 137 8.61 10.11 -4.09
N GLU A 138 9.61 10.76 -4.68
CA GLU A 138 10.82 10.08 -5.18
C GLU A 138 11.52 9.26 -4.07
N GLU A 139 11.23 9.50 -2.78
CA GLU A 139 11.60 8.59 -1.67
C GLU A 139 10.62 7.42 -1.43
N ASN A 140 9.37 7.48 -1.89
CA ASN A 140 8.47 6.33 -1.92
C ASN A 140 8.83 5.33 -3.03
N ARG A 141 9.69 5.71 -4.00
CA ARG A 141 10.41 4.75 -4.88
C ARG A 141 11.42 3.87 -4.12
N GLY A 142 11.56 4.02 -2.80
CA GLY A 142 12.39 3.17 -1.93
C GLY A 142 11.74 2.70 -0.62
N LYS A 143 10.53 3.15 -0.25
CA LYS A 143 9.81 2.60 0.92
C LYS A 143 8.97 1.41 0.50
N THR A 144 9.52 0.21 0.74
CA THR A 144 8.81 -1.06 0.63
C THR A 144 7.45 -0.97 1.33
N SER A 145 6.35 -1.08 0.56
CA SER A 145 4.97 -1.04 1.10
C SER A 145 4.76 -2.19 2.11
N TYR A 146 3.71 -2.12 2.95
CA TYR A 146 3.39 -3.27 3.83
C TYR A 146 3.16 -4.54 3.02
N VAL A 147 2.53 -4.45 1.85
CA VAL A 147 2.31 -5.61 0.97
C VAL A 147 3.62 -6.16 0.44
N GLU A 148 4.54 -5.30 0.01
CA GLU A 148 5.84 -5.75 -0.47
C GLU A 148 6.69 -6.35 0.67
N LYS A 149 6.67 -5.74 1.86
CA LYS A 149 7.33 -6.29 3.06
C LYS A 149 6.75 -7.66 3.46
N LEU A 150 5.43 -7.84 3.39
CA LEU A 150 4.78 -9.14 3.63
C LEU A 150 5.20 -10.17 2.60
N HIS A 151 5.29 -9.79 1.31
CA HIS A 151 5.78 -10.70 0.27
C HIS A 151 7.23 -11.10 0.51
N ILE A 152 8.12 -10.17 0.86
CA ILE A 152 9.52 -10.46 1.21
C ILE A 152 9.57 -11.42 2.40
N LEU A 153 8.87 -11.09 3.49
CA LEU A 153 8.83 -11.90 4.71
C LEU A 153 8.36 -13.33 4.42
N PHE A 154 7.16 -13.50 3.86
CA PHE A 154 6.57 -14.81 3.62
C PHE A 154 7.36 -15.62 2.58
N ASN A 155 7.91 -14.99 1.54
CA ASN A 155 8.76 -15.71 0.59
C ASN A 155 10.12 -16.12 1.20
N SER A 156 10.57 -15.52 2.31
CA SER A 156 11.79 -15.92 3.01
C SER A 156 11.61 -17.09 3.98
N MET A 157 10.38 -17.33 4.47
CA MET A 157 10.09 -18.34 5.50
C MET A 157 10.21 -19.79 4.99
N LYS A 158 10.25 -20.77 5.91
CA LYS A 158 10.13 -22.20 5.57
C LYS A 158 8.80 -22.47 4.85
N LYS A 159 8.88 -23.14 3.70
CA LYS A 159 7.72 -23.53 2.89
C LYS A 159 7.31 -24.95 3.23
N TYR A 160 6.00 -25.15 3.32
CA TYR A 160 5.35 -26.43 3.49
C TYR A 160 4.47 -26.73 2.28
N ASN A 161 4.29 -28.00 1.99
CA ASN A 161 3.44 -28.50 0.94
C ASN A 161 2.79 -29.81 1.37
N HIS A 162 2.05 -30.43 0.45
CA HIS A 162 1.29 -31.66 0.70
C HIS A 162 2.10 -32.85 1.24
N ASN A 163 3.43 -32.81 1.18
CA ASN A 163 4.31 -33.88 1.65
C ASN A 163 4.86 -33.66 3.07
N ASN A 164 4.81 -32.45 3.62
CA ASN A 164 5.55 -32.12 4.85
C ASN A 164 4.81 -31.23 5.85
N PHE A 165 3.48 -31.20 5.82
CA PHE A 165 2.69 -30.43 6.81
C PHE A 165 2.88 -30.89 8.26
N ASP A 166 3.33 -32.12 8.50
CA ASP A 166 3.64 -32.61 9.85
C ASP A 166 4.92 -32.00 10.45
N GLU A 167 5.73 -31.31 9.64
CA GLU A 167 6.94 -30.63 10.11
C GLU A 167 6.66 -29.23 10.69
N ILE A 168 5.40 -28.80 10.76
CA ILE A 168 5.01 -27.52 11.38
C ILE A 168 5.12 -27.69 12.91
N PRO A 169 5.93 -26.87 13.62
CA PRO A 169 6.27 -27.13 15.03
C PRO A 169 5.20 -26.71 16.03
N PHE A 170 4.14 -26.02 15.58
CA PHE A 170 3.05 -25.50 16.41
C PHE A 170 1.69 -25.93 15.87
N THR A 171 0.70 -25.98 16.76
CA THR A 171 -0.65 -26.49 16.46
C THR A 171 -1.68 -25.38 16.28
N ASN A 172 -1.34 -24.14 16.62
CA ASN A 172 -2.15 -22.94 16.49
C ASN A 172 -1.45 -21.88 15.63
N GLY A 173 -2.19 -21.20 14.76
CA GLY A 173 -1.63 -20.06 14.04
C GLY A 173 -2.32 -19.72 12.74
N ILE A 174 -1.60 -18.98 11.91
CA ILE A 174 -2.05 -18.51 10.59
C ILE A 174 -1.22 -19.19 9.51
N TYR A 175 -1.88 -19.59 8.43
CA TYR A 175 -1.21 -20.03 7.21
C TYR A 175 -1.41 -19.02 6.07
N VAL A 176 -0.36 -18.83 5.29
CA VAL A 176 -0.35 -18.02 4.07
C VAL A 176 -0.01 -18.94 2.90
N VAL A 177 -0.77 -18.84 1.81
CA VAL A 177 -0.56 -19.65 0.61
C VAL A 177 0.09 -18.80 -0.46
N LEU A 178 1.23 -19.27 -0.94
CA LEU A 178 1.98 -18.71 -2.06
C LEU A 178 1.71 -19.55 -3.31
N ASP A 179 1.40 -18.91 -4.43
CA ASP A 179 1.29 -19.60 -5.74
C ASP A 179 2.59 -19.43 -6.52
N LYS A 180 3.32 -20.53 -6.73
CA LYS A 180 4.62 -20.56 -7.43
C LYS A 180 4.55 -20.05 -8.87
N LYS A 181 3.37 -20.16 -9.50
CA LYS A 181 3.13 -19.80 -10.89
C LYS A 181 2.46 -18.43 -11.04
N GLU A 182 2.31 -17.68 -9.94
CA GLU A 182 1.89 -16.26 -9.92
C GLU A 182 2.97 -15.40 -9.27
N LYS A 183 3.14 -14.17 -9.75
CA LYS A 183 4.23 -13.29 -9.30
C LYS A 183 3.72 -11.94 -8.84
N TYR A 184 4.32 -11.45 -7.75
CA TYR A 184 4.24 -10.07 -7.30
C TYR A 184 5.68 -9.55 -7.15
N LYS A 185 6.07 -8.55 -7.94
CA LYS A 185 7.45 -8.02 -7.99
C LYS A 185 8.54 -9.11 -8.01
N GLY A 186 8.33 -10.16 -8.81
CA GLY A 186 9.25 -11.31 -8.96
C GLY A 186 9.15 -12.41 -7.88
N MET A 187 8.47 -12.16 -6.76
CA MET A 187 8.24 -13.14 -5.69
C MET A 187 6.98 -13.99 -5.93
N ASN A 188 6.86 -15.16 -5.29
CA ASN A 188 5.62 -15.94 -5.36
C ASN A 188 4.48 -15.13 -4.70
N ARG A 189 3.35 -15.03 -5.40
CA ARG A 189 2.23 -14.17 -4.98
C ARG A 189 1.50 -14.80 -3.80
N ILE A 190 1.14 -13.98 -2.82
CA ILE A 190 0.22 -14.39 -1.75
C ILE A 190 -1.17 -14.53 -2.37
N VAL A 191 -1.75 -15.73 -2.32
CA VAL A 191 -3.07 -16.01 -2.91
C VAL A 191 -4.13 -16.40 -1.88
N ARG A 192 -3.74 -16.63 -0.62
CA ARG A 192 -4.66 -16.82 0.49
C ARG A 192 -3.97 -16.57 1.81
N ILE A 193 -4.71 -16.06 2.77
CA ILE A 193 -4.38 -16.09 4.19
C ILE A 193 -5.53 -16.80 4.89
N GLY A 194 -5.23 -17.63 5.88
CA GLY A 194 -6.24 -18.41 6.57
C GLY A 194 -5.87 -18.82 7.99
N THR A 195 -6.90 -19.06 8.80
CA THR A 195 -6.76 -19.60 10.17
C THR A 195 -7.69 -20.80 10.44
N HIS A 196 -7.86 -21.17 11.71
CA HIS A 196 -8.74 -22.23 12.21
C HIS A 196 -9.49 -21.80 13.49
N ASP A 197 -10.75 -22.25 13.62
CA ASP A 197 -11.69 -21.76 14.66
C ASP A 197 -11.58 -22.49 16.01
N LYS A 198 -10.88 -23.62 16.05
CA LYS A 198 -10.69 -24.44 17.26
C LYS A 198 -9.21 -24.60 17.56
N ASP A 199 -8.86 -24.65 18.84
CA ASP A 199 -7.48 -24.82 19.26
C ASP A 199 -6.88 -26.15 18.79
N ASN A 200 -5.58 -26.08 18.49
CA ASN A 200 -4.72 -27.15 18.04
C ASN A 200 -5.15 -27.79 16.71
N LYS A 201 -5.69 -26.98 15.78
CA LYS A 201 -6.23 -27.45 14.49
C LYS A 201 -5.56 -26.89 13.26
N LEU A 202 -4.43 -26.16 13.36
CA LEU A 202 -3.75 -25.61 12.18
C LEU A 202 -3.40 -26.70 11.15
N ILE A 203 -2.63 -27.71 11.57
CA ILE A 203 -2.18 -28.80 10.69
C ILE A 203 -3.38 -29.58 10.14
N VAL A 204 -4.40 -29.83 10.97
CA VAL A 204 -5.63 -30.50 10.56
C VAL A 204 -6.35 -29.69 9.49
N ARG A 205 -6.48 -28.37 9.67
CA ARG A 205 -7.12 -27.46 8.71
C ARG A 205 -6.39 -27.47 7.37
N ILE A 206 -5.07 -27.35 7.38
CA ILE A 206 -4.25 -27.36 6.15
C ILE A 206 -4.37 -28.72 5.45
N LYS A 207 -4.24 -29.82 6.20
CA LYS A 207 -4.39 -31.18 5.66
C LYS A 207 -5.78 -31.44 5.09
N ASN A 208 -6.85 -30.88 5.67
CA ASN A 208 -8.20 -31.03 5.14
C ASN A 208 -8.37 -30.43 3.72
N HIS A 209 -7.51 -29.51 3.30
CA HIS A 209 -7.50 -29.05 1.92
C HIS A 209 -7.00 -30.13 0.94
N TYR A 210 -6.19 -31.08 1.40
CA TYR A 210 -5.56 -32.13 0.60
C TYR A 210 -6.09 -33.54 0.84
N LYS A 211 -6.55 -33.85 2.06
CA LYS A 211 -7.13 -35.14 2.44
C LYS A 211 -8.53 -35.28 1.85
N ASN A 212 -8.77 -36.40 1.17
CA ASN A 212 -10.09 -36.91 0.78
C ASN A 212 -10.96 -35.91 0.00
N GLY A 213 -10.41 -35.25 -1.02
CA GLY A 213 -11.10 -34.92 -2.28
C GLY A 213 -12.57 -34.47 -2.29
N PHE A 214 -13.07 -33.72 -1.29
CA PHE A 214 -14.47 -33.27 -1.32
C PHE A 214 -14.56 -31.76 -1.25
N LYS A 215 -15.07 -31.15 -2.33
CA LYS A 215 -15.40 -29.72 -2.46
C LYS A 215 -16.06 -29.13 -1.20
N ASP A 216 -17.02 -29.82 -0.60
CA ASP A 216 -17.81 -29.30 0.53
C ASP A 216 -17.07 -29.33 1.87
N SER A 217 -15.83 -29.81 1.88
CA SER A 217 -14.93 -29.76 3.04
C SER A 217 -13.79 -28.77 2.91
N SER A 218 -13.59 -28.19 1.71
CA SER A 218 -12.43 -27.38 1.40
C SER A 218 -12.83 -26.15 0.58
N PHE A 219 -12.61 -24.97 1.17
CA PHE A 219 -12.82 -23.69 0.50
C PHE A 219 -12.07 -23.63 -0.85
N PHE A 220 -10.81 -24.10 -0.88
CA PHE A 220 -10.02 -24.15 -2.10
C PHE A 220 -10.69 -25.02 -3.16
N ARG A 221 -11.01 -26.27 -2.83
CA ARG A 221 -11.55 -27.22 -3.81
C ARG A 221 -12.85 -26.73 -4.41
N LYS A 222 -13.76 -26.24 -3.55
CA LYS A 222 -15.03 -25.68 -4.01
C LYS A 222 -14.82 -24.54 -5.00
N ASN A 223 -14.01 -23.54 -4.65
CA ASN A 223 -13.90 -22.33 -5.46
C ASN A 223 -12.99 -22.46 -6.68
N ILE A 224 -11.95 -23.30 -6.62
CA ILE A 224 -11.17 -23.69 -7.81
C ILE A 224 -12.07 -24.42 -8.79
N GLY A 225 -12.89 -25.39 -8.32
CA GLY A 225 -13.87 -26.07 -9.16
C GLY A 225 -14.90 -25.13 -9.78
N LYS A 226 -15.45 -24.19 -8.99
CA LYS A 226 -16.35 -23.14 -9.51
C LYS A 226 -15.69 -22.33 -10.62
N SER A 227 -14.42 -21.94 -10.43
CA SER A 227 -13.70 -21.12 -11.41
C SER A 227 -13.45 -21.90 -12.71
N ILE A 228 -13.12 -23.19 -12.63
CA ILE A 228 -12.97 -24.06 -13.82
C ILE A 228 -14.30 -24.19 -14.56
N LEU A 229 -15.38 -24.50 -13.85
CA LEU A 229 -16.69 -24.70 -14.46
C LEU A 229 -17.25 -23.41 -15.05
N HIS A 230 -17.10 -22.28 -14.36
CA HIS A 230 -17.54 -20.96 -14.83
C HIS A 230 -16.76 -20.51 -16.06
N TYR A 231 -15.43 -20.67 -16.07
CA TYR A 231 -14.60 -20.35 -17.24
C TYR A 231 -15.01 -21.11 -18.51
N ASN A 232 -15.48 -22.36 -18.36
CA ASN A 232 -15.90 -23.21 -19.47
C ASN A 232 -17.42 -23.14 -19.73
N GLU A 233 -18.15 -22.23 -19.08
CA GLU A 233 -19.61 -22.12 -19.17
C GLU A 233 -20.34 -23.47 -18.95
N HIS A 234 -19.79 -24.31 -18.07
CA HIS A 234 -20.26 -25.67 -17.91
C HIS A 234 -21.45 -25.75 -16.96
N ASP A 235 -22.57 -26.34 -17.43
CA ASP A 235 -23.83 -26.50 -16.69
C ASP A 235 -23.68 -27.16 -15.30
N TYR A 236 -22.64 -27.98 -15.11
CA TYR A 236 -22.38 -28.66 -13.84
C TYR A 236 -22.03 -27.68 -12.71
N LEU A 237 -21.75 -26.40 -13.01
CA LEU A 237 -21.57 -25.34 -12.01
C LEU A 237 -22.76 -25.25 -11.04
N TYR A 238 -23.99 -25.43 -11.54
CA TYR A 238 -25.19 -25.42 -10.70
C TYR A 238 -25.14 -26.52 -9.64
N ILE A 239 -24.85 -27.76 -10.05
CA ILE A 239 -24.74 -28.92 -9.15
C ILE A 239 -23.54 -28.77 -8.21
N TRP A 240 -22.41 -28.27 -8.71
CA TRP A 240 -21.19 -28.07 -7.93
C TRP A 240 -21.38 -27.09 -6.76
N ASN A 241 -22.25 -26.08 -6.94
CA ASN A 241 -22.56 -25.09 -5.91
C ASN A 241 -23.32 -25.68 -4.71
N ILE A 242 -24.12 -26.73 -4.92
CA ILE A 242 -24.92 -27.38 -3.88
C ILE A 242 -24.01 -27.99 -2.81
N ASN A 243 -24.29 -27.75 -1.53
CA ASN A 243 -23.55 -28.35 -0.43
C ASN A 243 -24.15 -29.72 -0.06
N PHE A 244 -23.48 -30.81 -0.43
CA PHE A 244 -23.97 -32.18 -0.20
C PHE A 244 -23.67 -32.74 1.19
N LYS A 245 -22.98 -31.97 2.06
CA LYS A 245 -22.92 -32.30 3.49
C LYS A 245 -24.22 -31.98 4.23
N ASP A 246 -25.03 -31.11 3.64
CA ASP A 246 -26.37 -30.83 4.14
C ASP A 246 -27.31 -31.98 3.78
N LYS A 247 -27.94 -32.60 4.78
CA LYS A 247 -28.81 -33.77 4.60
C LYS A 247 -30.04 -33.45 3.74
N VAL A 248 -30.56 -32.22 3.79
CA VAL A 248 -31.71 -31.80 2.97
C VAL A 248 -31.30 -31.74 1.50
N ASN A 249 -30.13 -31.16 1.22
CA ASN A 249 -29.58 -31.12 -0.14
C ASN A 249 -29.26 -32.52 -0.67
N GLU A 250 -28.65 -33.38 0.16
CA GLU A 250 -28.32 -34.75 -0.22
C GLU A 250 -29.59 -35.53 -0.61
N ASN A 251 -30.64 -35.46 0.22
CA ASN A 251 -31.92 -36.12 -0.08
C ASN A 251 -32.59 -35.59 -1.35
N ARG A 252 -32.49 -34.28 -1.61
CA ARG A 252 -33.19 -33.63 -2.73
C ARG A 252 -32.45 -33.73 -4.06
N TYR A 253 -31.12 -33.67 -4.05
CA TYR A 253 -30.32 -33.44 -5.25
C TYR A 253 -29.25 -34.51 -5.53
N SER A 254 -29.06 -35.51 -4.66
CA SER A 254 -28.02 -36.56 -4.85
C SER A 254 -28.09 -37.25 -6.21
N LYS A 255 -29.30 -37.50 -6.73
CA LYS A 255 -29.52 -38.12 -8.05
C LYS A 255 -29.03 -37.29 -9.24
N LEU A 256 -28.80 -35.99 -9.04
CA LEU A 256 -28.30 -35.10 -10.09
C LEU A 256 -26.76 -35.12 -10.17
N ARG A 257 -26.07 -35.78 -9.22
CA ARG A 257 -24.62 -35.85 -9.21
C ARG A 257 -24.11 -36.80 -10.27
N ASN A 258 -23.16 -36.32 -11.05
CA ASN A 258 -22.33 -37.14 -11.92
C ASN A 258 -20.96 -37.37 -11.25
N MET A 259 -20.78 -38.56 -10.71
CA MET A 259 -19.57 -38.93 -9.96
C MET A 259 -18.31 -38.98 -10.84
N GLU A 260 -18.43 -39.26 -12.13
CA GLU A 260 -17.30 -39.24 -13.07
C GLU A 260 -16.80 -37.81 -13.30
N VAL A 261 -17.73 -36.86 -13.53
CA VAL A 261 -17.43 -35.44 -13.67
C VAL A 261 -16.80 -34.88 -12.38
N GLU A 262 -17.39 -35.19 -11.21
CA GLU A 262 -16.84 -34.74 -9.93
C GLU A 262 -15.45 -35.31 -9.66
N SER A 263 -15.23 -36.60 -9.94
CA SER A 263 -13.92 -37.23 -9.75
C SER A 263 -12.86 -36.62 -10.67
N SER A 264 -13.18 -36.43 -11.95
CA SER A 264 -12.29 -35.77 -12.92
C SER A 264 -11.96 -34.34 -12.50
N LEU A 265 -12.95 -33.58 -12.01
CA LEU A 265 -12.73 -32.23 -11.56
C LEU A 265 -11.89 -32.16 -10.28
N GLU A 266 -12.16 -33.04 -9.30
CA GLU A 266 -11.37 -33.14 -8.06
C GLU A 266 -9.92 -33.56 -8.32
N GLU A 267 -9.67 -34.39 -9.34
CA GLU A 267 -8.32 -34.72 -9.79
C GLU A 267 -7.61 -33.49 -10.36
N LYS A 268 -8.26 -32.76 -11.28
CA LYS A 268 -7.72 -31.50 -11.84
C LYS A 268 -7.43 -30.47 -10.76
N ILE A 269 -8.33 -30.30 -9.80
CA ILE A 269 -8.16 -29.42 -8.63
C ILE A 269 -6.96 -29.87 -7.79
N SER A 270 -6.85 -31.17 -7.52
CA SER A 270 -5.73 -31.72 -6.73
C SER A 270 -4.39 -31.46 -7.41
N ASN A 271 -4.32 -31.67 -8.73
CA ASN A 271 -3.12 -31.39 -9.52
C ASN A 271 -2.79 -29.89 -9.52
N TYR A 272 -3.79 -29.03 -9.73
CA TYR A 272 -3.62 -27.57 -9.66
C TYR A 272 -3.02 -27.14 -8.31
N MET A 273 -3.59 -27.60 -7.19
CA MET A 273 -3.14 -27.23 -5.85
C MET A 273 -1.73 -27.74 -5.56
N LYS A 274 -1.45 -29.03 -5.84
CA LYS A 274 -0.13 -29.64 -5.56
C LYS A 274 0.99 -29.01 -6.39
N ASP A 275 0.71 -28.66 -7.64
CA ASP A 275 1.68 -28.06 -8.56
C ASP A 275 1.99 -26.60 -8.19
N ARG A 276 1.02 -25.85 -7.65
CA ARG A 276 1.13 -24.40 -7.44
C ARG A 276 1.38 -23.95 -6.01
N PHE A 277 0.70 -24.57 -5.04
CA PHE A 277 0.61 -23.99 -3.70
C PHE A 277 1.75 -24.43 -2.79
N GLU A 278 2.36 -23.44 -2.16
CA GLU A 278 3.23 -23.57 -1.01
C GLU A 278 2.63 -22.80 0.16
N PHE A 279 2.85 -23.30 1.37
CA PHE A 279 2.30 -22.75 2.59
C PHE A 279 3.44 -22.22 3.44
N VAL A 280 3.27 -21.05 4.02
CA VAL A 280 4.08 -20.60 5.16
C VAL A 280 3.16 -20.41 6.34
N CYS A 281 3.65 -20.72 7.54
CA CYS A 281 2.85 -20.71 8.76
C CYS A 281 3.60 -19.96 9.85
N PHE A 282 2.87 -19.29 10.74
CA PHE A 282 3.41 -18.72 11.96
C PHE A 282 2.43 -18.89 13.12
N GLU A 283 2.98 -19.07 14.32
CA GLU A 283 2.27 -19.36 15.56
C GLU A 283 1.50 -18.13 16.04
N VAL A 284 0.23 -18.33 16.40
CA VAL A 284 -0.60 -17.32 17.07
C VAL A 284 -1.57 -18.08 17.98
N GLU A 285 -1.33 -18.04 19.28
CA GLU A 285 -2.07 -18.86 20.26
C GLU A 285 -3.49 -18.35 20.55
N ASP A 286 -3.67 -17.03 20.67
CA ASP A 286 -4.98 -16.46 20.99
C ASP A 286 -5.90 -16.43 19.75
N LEU A 287 -7.14 -16.90 19.91
CA LEU A 287 -8.12 -16.98 18.82
C LEU A 287 -8.53 -15.60 18.29
N LYS A 288 -8.70 -14.61 19.18
CA LYS A 288 -9.10 -13.26 18.76
C LYS A 288 -7.99 -12.59 17.98
N ASP A 289 -6.75 -12.75 18.44
CA ASP A 289 -5.56 -12.29 17.74
C ASP A 289 -5.42 -12.97 16.37
N ARG A 290 -5.65 -14.29 16.28
CA ARG A 290 -5.65 -15.02 15.00
C ARG A 290 -6.60 -14.39 13.99
N HIS A 291 -7.86 -14.16 14.37
CA HIS A 291 -8.84 -13.57 13.48
C HIS A 291 -8.49 -12.12 13.14
N ARG A 292 -8.09 -11.30 14.13
CA ARG A 292 -7.73 -9.89 13.90
C ARG A 292 -6.57 -9.77 12.90
N LEU A 293 -5.55 -10.61 13.03
CA LEU A 293 -4.39 -10.61 12.15
C LEU A 293 -4.72 -11.19 10.76
N GLU A 294 -5.53 -12.24 10.66
CA GLU A 294 -6.04 -12.75 9.38
C GLU A 294 -6.79 -11.66 8.61
N GLU A 295 -7.76 -11.00 9.24
CA GLU A 295 -8.52 -9.90 8.65
C GLU A 295 -7.63 -8.73 8.24
N GLY A 296 -6.69 -8.36 9.12
CA GLY A 296 -5.77 -7.25 8.85
C GLY A 296 -4.83 -7.52 7.69
N LEU A 297 -4.26 -8.72 7.61
CA LEU A 297 -3.40 -9.13 6.51
C LEU A 297 -4.17 -9.14 5.18
N ILE A 298 -5.39 -9.70 5.14
CA ILE A 298 -6.24 -9.70 3.95
C ILE A 298 -6.56 -8.27 3.53
N SER A 299 -6.98 -7.41 4.46
CA SER A 299 -7.30 -6.01 4.21
C SER A 299 -6.11 -5.21 3.67
N THR A 300 -4.92 -5.41 4.25
CA THR A 300 -3.70 -4.74 3.83
C THR A 300 -3.31 -5.11 2.39
N ILE A 301 -3.44 -6.38 2.02
CA ILE A 301 -3.13 -6.85 0.65
C ILE A 301 -4.17 -6.37 -0.34
N TYR A 302 -5.46 -6.49 0.00
CA TYR A 302 -6.57 -6.12 -0.86
C TYR A 302 -6.50 -4.65 -1.31
N ASN A 303 -6.20 -3.74 -0.38
CA ASN A 303 -6.19 -2.30 -0.63
C ASN A 303 -4.86 -1.77 -1.16
N ASN A 304 -4.06 -2.59 -1.84
CA ASN A 304 -2.81 -2.15 -2.46
C ASN A 304 -2.99 -2.09 -3.97
N ASP A 305 -2.78 -0.90 -4.54
CA ASP A 305 -3.04 -0.62 -5.96
C ASP A 305 -2.10 -1.41 -6.89
N GLU A 306 -0.91 -1.77 -6.41
CA GLU A 306 0.06 -2.58 -7.16
C GLU A 306 -0.21 -4.08 -7.06
N PHE A 307 -1.14 -4.51 -6.19
CA PHE A 307 -1.46 -5.92 -6.03
C PHE A 307 -2.46 -6.37 -7.09
N ASP A 308 -1.98 -7.14 -8.05
CA ASP A 308 -2.79 -7.70 -9.12
C ASP A 308 -2.47 -9.18 -9.39
N SER A 309 -3.39 -9.84 -10.10
CA SER A 309 -3.23 -11.22 -10.59
C SER A 309 -2.83 -11.23 -12.06
N SER A 310 -2.15 -12.29 -12.49
CA SER A 310 -1.91 -12.48 -13.92
C SER A 310 -3.22 -12.82 -14.65
N GLN A 311 -3.25 -12.60 -15.97
CA GLN A 311 -4.38 -13.03 -16.81
C GLN A 311 -4.59 -14.56 -16.79
N LYS A 312 -3.58 -15.33 -16.37
CA LYS A 312 -3.63 -16.80 -16.29
C LYS A 312 -4.07 -17.30 -14.91
N TRP A 313 -4.29 -16.40 -13.96
CA TRP A 313 -4.72 -16.79 -12.62
C TRP A 313 -6.17 -17.24 -12.63
N LEU A 314 -6.41 -18.50 -12.25
CA LEU A 314 -7.74 -19.11 -12.34
C LEU A 314 -8.82 -18.37 -11.53
N GLY A 315 -8.45 -17.77 -10.39
CA GLY A 315 -9.39 -17.02 -9.55
C GLY A 315 -10.00 -15.80 -10.22
N LYS A 316 -9.39 -15.27 -11.29
CA LYS A 316 -9.95 -14.18 -12.10
C LYS A 316 -11.26 -14.58 -12.79
N TYR A 317 -11.44 -15.87 -13.05
CA TYR A 317 -12.64 -16.44 -13.66
C TYR A 317 -13.61 -17.01 -12.63
N SER A 318 -13.42 -16.71 -11.34
CA SER A 318 -14.34 -17.13 -10.30
C SER A 318 -15.70 -16.45 -10.46
N PRO A 319 -16.83 -17.18 -10.29
CA PRO A 319 -18.15 -16.57 -10.19
C PRO A 319 -18.39 -15.92 -8.80
N VAL A 320 -17.43 -16.02 -7.88
CA VAL A 320 -17.47 -15.40 -6.55
C VAL A 320 -16.70 -14.09 -6.59
N GLU A 321 -17.40 -12.98 -6.38
CA GLU A 321 -16.88 -11.62 -6.51
C GLU A 321 -15.74 -11.36 -5.53
N GLU A 322 -15.87 -11.84 -4.28
CA GLU A 322 -14.84 -11.67 -3.25
C GLU A 322 -13.50 -12.28 -3.68
N ILE A 323 -13.52 -13.35 -4.48
CA ILE A 323 -12.30 -13.98 -5.00
C ILE A 323 -11.73 -13.18 -6.17
N ARG A 324 -12.60 -12.76 -7.10
CA ARG A 324 -12.21 -12.06 -8.32
C ARG A 324 -11.65 -10.67 -7.99
N ASP A 325 -12.36 -9.93 -7.17
CA ASP A 325 -12.07 -8.53 -6.88
C ASP A 325 -10.88 -8.40 -5.93
N SER A 326 -10.76 -9.31 -4.96
CA SER A 326 -9.59 -9.34 -4.06
C SER A 326 -8.31 -9.87 -4.69
N LYS A 327 -8.44 -10.51 -5.87
CA LYS A 327 -7.38 -11.30 -6.49
C LYS A 327 -6.82 -12.39 -5.55
N MET A 328 -7.57 -12.84 -4.55
CA MET A 328 -7.16 -13.88 -3.60
C MET A 328 -8.27 -14.92 -3.41
N TRP A 329 -7.90 -16.13 -2.99
CA TRP A 329 -8.85 -17.17 -2.58
C TRP A 329 -9.36 -16.88 -1.16
N VAL A 330 -10.19 -15.85 -0.99
CA VAL A 330 -10.80 -15.44 0.28
C VAL A 330 -12.33 -15.49 0.22
N SER A 331 -12.97 -15.72 1.37
CA SER A 331 -14.44 -15.77 1.48
C SER A 331 -15.08 -14.41 1.74
N LYS A 332 -14.27 -13.42 2.15
CA LYS A 332 -14.72 -12.10 2.54
C LYS A 332 -13.61 -11.09 2.30
N ILE A 333 -14.01 -9.90 1.89
CA ILE A 333 -13.15 -8.73 1.77
C ILE A 333 -13.34 -7.85 3.01
N TYR A 334 -12.25 -7.25 3.47
CA TYR A 334 -12.21 -6.37 4.63
C TYR A 334 -11.64 -5.01 4.21
N ASP A 335 -12.48 -4.04 3.88
CA ASP A 335 -11.99 -2.78 3.30
C ASP A 335 -11.28 -1.88 4.32
N ASN A 336 -11.79 -1.84 5.55
CA ASN A 336 -11.38 -0.87 6.57
C ASN A 336 -10.63 -1.48 7.75
N ALA A 337 -9.96 -2.62 7.56
CA ALA A 337 -9.34 -3.39 8.64
C ALA A 337 -7.81 -3.52 8.53
N LYS A 338 -7.14 -2.72 7.68
CA LYS A 338 -5.70 -2.80 7.41
C LYS A 338 -4.89 -2.88 8.71
N LEU A 339 -3.77 -3.60 8.66
CA LEU A 339 -2.82 -3.61 9.76
C LEU A 339 -2.33 -2.18 10.04
N ASN A 340 -2.37 -1.78 11.31
CA ASN A 340 -1.61 -0.62 11.76
C ASN A 340 -0.13 -1.01 12.00
N GLU A 341 0.72 -0.03 12.33
CA GLU A 341 2.15 -0.27 12.56
C GLU A 341 2.45 -1.25 13.69
N VAL A 342 1.68 -1.22 14.78
CA VAL A 342 1.86 -2.11 15.93
C VAL A 342 1.54 -3.55 15.53
N GLU A 343 0.43 -3.77 14.84
CA GLU A 343 0.02 -5.08 14.36
C GLU A 343 0.98 -5.62 13.29
N PHE A 344 1.46 -4.75 12.40
CA PHE A 344 2.45 -5.12 11.40
C PHE A 344 3.76 -5.60 12.04
N ARG A 345 4.27 -4.87 13.05
CA ARG A 345 5.44 -5.30 13.84
C ARG A 345 5.16 -6.61 14.58
N LYS A 346 3.96 -6.78 15.15
CA LYS A 346 3.54 -8.04 15.79
C LYS A 346 3.61 -9.22 14.83
N VAL A 347 3.13 -9.07 13.58
CA VAL A 347 3.23 -10.12 12.55
C VAL A 347 4.69 -10.47 12.27
N ILE A 348 5.57 -9.48 12.09
CA ILE A 348 7.00 -9.73 11.86
C ILE A 348 7.59 -10.54 13.02
N THR A 349 7.39 -10.10 14.26
CA THR A 349 7.92 -10.79 15.45
C THR A 349 7.43 -12.24 15.53
N LEU A 350 6.14 -12.48 15.29
CA LEU A 350 5.57 -13.83 15.30
C LEU A 350 6.17 -14.71 14.19
N CYS A 351 6.31 -14.17 12.98
CA CYS A 351 6.92 -14.89 11.85
C CYS A 351 8.39 -15.22 12.12
N VAL A 352 9.16 -14.28 12.67
CA VAL A 352 10.56 -14.48 13.04
C VAL A 352 10.67 -15.58 14.10
N LYS A 353 9.92 -15.48 15.21
CA LYS A 353 9.91 -16.50 16.28
C LYS A 353 9.60 -17.89 15.71
N SER A 354 8.53 -18.03 14.94
CA SER A 354 8.12 -19.30 14.33
C SER A 354 9.10 -19.86 13.30
N ASN A 355 10.00 -19.03 12.77
CA ASN A 355 11.01 -19.42 11.78
C ASN A 355 12.41 -19.60 12.43
N GLU A 356 12.67 -18.97 13.59
CA GLU A 356 13.90 -19.05 14.40
C GLU A 356 13.95 -20.24 15.35
N GLU A 357 12.81 -20.84 15.73
CA GLU A 357 12.74 -22.16 16.40
C GLU A 357 13.50 -23.27 15.65
N ARG A 358 14.01 -22.95 14.46
CA ARG A 358 14.99 -23.70 13.67
C ARG A 358 16.41 -23.77 14.25
N VAL A 359 16.94 -22.76 14.93
CA VAL A 359 18.39 -22.71 15.24
C VAL A 359 18.76 -23.63 16.41
N GLU A 360 17.86 -23.84 17.37
CA GLU A 360 18.12 -24.72 18.51
C GLU A 360 17.83 -26.20 18.19
N LEU A 361 16.79 -26.51 17.41
CA LEU A 361 16.41 -27.90 17.11
C LEU A 361 17.24 -28.58 16.01
N SER A 362 18.01 -27.82 15.23
CA SER A 362 18.97 -28.38 14.26
C SER A 362 20.39 -28.56 14.81
N LYS A 363 20.60 -28.23 16.10
CA LYS A 363 21.87 -28.38 16.84
C LYS A 363 21.83 -29.51 17.89
N VAL A 364 20.77 -30.31 17.94
CA VAL A 364 20.62 -31.46 18.85
C VAL A 364 20.71 -32.77 18.08
#